data_AF-A0AAP0G7K8-F1
#
_entry.id   AF-A0AAP0G7K8-F1
#
_cell.length_a   1.000
_cell.length_b   1.000
_cell.length_c   1.000
_cell.angle_alpha   90.00
_cell.angle_beta   90.00
_cell.angle_gamma   90.00
#
_symmetry.space_group_name_H-M   'P 1'
#
loop_
_entity.id
_entity.type
_entity.pdbx_description
1 polymer ?
#
loop_
_entity_poly.entity_id
_entity_poly.type
_entity_poly.pdbx_seq_one_letter_code
_entity_poly.pdbx_strand_id
1 'polypeptide(L)'
;MCKIFRHLCYINLLCFTDIKIQNIVLDSSWFKAAKRLCAYVSCEALREVDTTQILSEVLNSETPGEFDDYLVHHRQLRKKLYVPRVEGKNSQMRMLHISTTEDLVVNSMKILEPSPNDPNGSHREDGKSSFSAQI
;
A
#
# COMPACT_ATOMS: atom_id res chain seq x y z
N MET A 1 -11.11 0.08 -12.21
CA MET A 1 -11.17 1.55 -12.35
C MET A 1 -10.42 2.17 -11.16
N CYS A 2 -9.09 2.27 -11.23
CA CYS A 2 -8.26 2.88 -10.17
C CYS A 2 -8.13 4.38 -10.43
N LYS A 3 -9.08 5.17 -9.93
CA LYS A 3 -9.06 6.65 -10.02
C LYS A 3 -8.09 7.30 -9.02
N ILE A 4 -7.42 6.52 -8.17
CA ILE A 4 -6.70 7.03 -6.98
C ILE A 4 -5.29 7.55 -7.29
N PHE A 5 -4.61 7.06 -8.32
CA PHE A 5 -3.20 7.43 -8.55
C PHE A 5 -2.96 8.82 -9.16
N ARG A 6 -4.00 9.50 -9.67
CA ARG A 6 -3.80 10.76 -10.41
C ARG A 6 -4.08 12.05 -9.65
N HIS A 7 -4.53 12.00 -8.41
CA HIS A 7 -5.00 13.21 -7.72
C HIS A 7 -4.24 13.67 -6.48
N LEU A 8 -3.16 12.99 -6.10
CA LEU A 8 -2.38 13.40 -4.92
C LEU A 8 -0.92 13.80 -5.21
N CYS A 9 -0.51 13.83 -6.48
CA CYS A 9 0.90 14.10 -6.84
C CYS A 9 1.31 15.59 -6.88
N TYR A 10 0.43 16.52 -6.48
CA TYR A 10 0.73 17.94 -6.45
C TYR A 10 0.18 18.57 -5.17
N ILE A 11 0.92 18.49 -4.07
CA ILE A 11 1.03 19.53 -3.02
C ILE A 11 2.30 19.20 -2.23
N ASN A 12 3.37 19.95 -2.50
CA ASN A 12 4.59 19.98 -1.67
C ASN A 12 4.37 21.02 -0.56
N LEU A 13 4.33 20.62 0.72
CA LEU A 13 4.75 21.43 1.88
C LEU A 13 4.60 20.67 3.22
N LEU A 14 5.70 20.30 3.89
CA LEU A 14 5.82 20.09 5.37
C LEU A 14 4.96 18.98 6.03
N CYS A 15 5.62 18.05 6.73
CA CYS A 15 5.11 16.98 7.61
C CYS A 15 3.71 17.15 8.26
N PHE A 16 3.34 18.37 8.70
CA PHE A 16 1.99 18.63 9.22
C PHE A 16 0.87 18.48 8.18
N THR A 17 1.13 18.78 6.91
CA THR A 17 0.18 18.54 5.82
C THR A 17 0.10 17.05 5.49
N ASP A 18 1.21 16.30 5.56
CA ASP A 18 1.21 14.87 5.33
C ASP A 18 0.33 14.13 6.34
N ILE A 19 0.43 14.48 7.63
CA ILE A 19 -0.45 13.94 8.67
C ILE A 19 -1.92 14.24 8.36
N LYS A 20 -2.24 15.46 7.93
CA LYS A 20 -3.62 15.83 7.57
C LYS A 20 -4.12 15.06 6.36
N ILE A 21 -3.30 14.88 5.33
CA ILE A 21 -3.64 14.11 4.13
C ILE A 21 -3.90 12.66 4.51
N GLN A 22 -3.02 12.06 5.32
CA GLN A 22 -3.19 10.68 5.80
C GLN A 22 -4.48 10.53 6.62
N ASN A 23 -4.78 11.46 7.54
CA ASN A 23 -6.02 11.44 8.31
C ASN A 23 -7.27 11.54 7.43
N ILE A 24 -7.28 12.42 6.41
CA ILE A 24 -8.39 12.51 5.45
C ILE A 24 -8.62 11.18 4.74
N VAL A 25 -7.54 10.49 4.35
CA VAL A 25 -7.62 9.16 3.73
C VAL A 25 -8.18 8.14 4.71
N LEU A 26 -7.62 8.06 5.93
CA LEU A 26 -8.03 7.12 6.98
C LEU A 26 -9.50 7.32 7.37
N ASP A 27 -9.97 8.56 7.45
CA ASP A 27 -11.33 8.89 7.85
C ASP A 27 -12.38 8.64 6.76
N SER A 28 -11.94 8.58 5.51
CA SER A 28 -12.84 8.45 4.37
C SER A 28 -13.61 7.13 4.35
N SER A 29 -14.88 7.20 3.95
CA SER A 29 -15.74 6.01 3.81
C SER A 29 -15.21 5.02 2.76
N TRP A 30 -14.59 5.53 1.69
CA TRP A 30 -14.03 4.69 0.63
C TRP A 30 -12.83 3.88 1.13
N PHE A 31 -11.95 4.47 1.95
CA PHE A 31 -10.82 3.75 2.52
C PHE A 31 -11.31 2.69 3.49
N LYS A 32 -12.22 3.05 4.40
CA LYS A 32 -12.83 2.13 5.38
C LYS A 32 -13.54 0.95 4.71
N ALA A 33 -14.25 1.16 3.59
CA ALA A 33 -14.91 0.10 2.83
C ALA A 33 -13.99 -0.74 1.92
N ALA A 34 -12.79 -0.24 1.59
CA ALA A 34 -11.88 -0.91 0.66
C ALA A 34 -11.40 -2.27 1.22
N LYS A 35 -11.36 -3.31 0.37
CA LYS A 35 -10.80 -4.63 0.72
C LYS A 35 -9.35 -4.82 0.23
N ARG A 36 -8.95 -4.01 -0.75
CA ARG A 36 -7.64 -4.05 -1.42
C ARG A 36 -7.16 -2.62 -1.60
N LEU A 37 -5.90 -2.36 -1.31
CA LEU A 37 -5.27 -1.05 -1.46
C LEU A 37 -3.97 -1.19 -2.25
N CYS A 38 -3.73 -0.24 -3.14
CA CYS A 38 -2.43 -0.05 -3.79
C CYS A 38 -1.83 1.24 -3.24
N ALA A 39 -0.64 1.17 -2.64
CA ALA A 39 0.05 2.32 -2.08
C ALA A 39 1.56 2.15 -2.22
N TYR A 40 2.29 3.26 -2.34
CA TYR A 40 3.75 3.26 -2.29
C TYR A 40 4.23 3.38 -0.84
N VAL A 41 5.47 2.96 -0.59
CA VAL A 41 6.20 3.25 0.64
C VAL A 41 6.94 4.55 0.43
N SER A 42 6.63 5.58 1.22
CA SER A 42 7.19 6.91 1.07
C SER A 42 8.71 6.89 1.11
N CYS A 43 9.33 7.60 0.16
CA CYS A 43 10.78 7.79 0.10
C CYS A 43 11.12 9.28 0.18
N GLU A 44 11.89 9.68 1.20
CA GLU A 44 12.29 11.08 1.40
C GLU A 44 13.05 11.65 0.18
N ALA A 45 13.88 10.83 -0.46
CA ALA A 45 14.65 11.23 -1.65
C ALA A 45 13.77 11.65 -2.83
N LEU A 46 12.52 11.15 -2.89
CA LEU A 46 11.54 11.46 -3.93
C LEU A 46 10.60 12.61 -3.56
N ARG A 47 10.68 13.15 -2.32
CA ARG A 47 9.80 14.21 -1.81
C ARG A 47 8.31 13.87 -1.96
N GLU A 48 7.98 12.60 -1.72
CA GLU A 48 6.62 12.10 -1.74
C GLU A 48 5.85 12.51 -0.47
N VAL A 49 4.53 12.48 -0.55
CA VAL A 49 3.67 12.53 0.65
C VAL A 49 3.95 11.30 1.50
N ASP A 50 4.13 11.49 2.81
CA ASP A 50 4.29 10.37 3.74
C ASP A 50 3.04 9.49 3.77
N THR A 51 3.22 8.17 3.71
CA THR A 51 2.15 7.16 3.72
C THR A 51 2.23 6.22 4.93
N THR A 52 3.15 6.47 5.86
CA THR A 52 3.47 5.56 6.97
C THR A 52 2.27 5.18 7.84
N GLN A 53 1.36 6.12 8.14
CA GLN A 53 0.16 5.85 8.96
C GLN A 53 -0.85 4.99 8.18
N ILE A 54 -1.04 5.26 6.90
CA ILE A 54 -1.92 4.47 6.03
C ILE A 54 -1.40 3.03 5.93
N LEU A 55 -0.10 2.85 5.73
CA LEU A 55 0.53 1.53 5.67
C LEU A 55 0.41 0.81 7.01
N SER A 56 0.68 1.51 8.12
CA SER A 56 0.56 0.95 9.47
C SER A 56 -0.86 0.51 9.79
N GLU A 57 -1.88 1.31 9.47
CA GLU A 57 -3.29 0.94 9.64
C GLU A 57 -3.63 -0.34 8.87
N VAL A 58 -3.16 -0.47 7.62
CA VAL A 58 -3.44 -1.66 6.81
C VAL A 58 -2.64 -2.88 7.24
N LEU A 59 -1.39 -2.69 7.69
CA LEU A 59 -0.49 -3.77 8.07
C LEU A 59 -0.76 -4.30 9.49
N ASN A 60 -1.15 -3.41 10.41
CA ASN A 60 -1.35 -3.71 11.83
C ASN A 60 -2.82 -3.88 12.24
N SER A 61 -3.79 -3.65 11.34
CA SER A 61 -5.21 -3.87 11.66
C SER A 61 -5.50 -5.35 11.88
N GLU A 62 -5.39 -5.78 13.14
CA GLU A 62 -6.19 -6.87 13.68
C GLU A 62 -7.55 -6.28 14.02
N THR A 63 -8.50 -6.25 13.09
CA THR A 63 -9.84 -5.75 13.42
C THR A 63 -10.58 -6.79 14.28
N PRO A 64 -10.92 -6.47 15.55
CA PRO A 64 -11.93 -7.23 16.28
C PRO A 64 -13.28 -6.84 15.67
N GLY A 65 -13.96 -7.77 15.02
CA GLY A 65 -15.35 -7.57 14.66
C GLY A 65 -16.19 -7.43 15.93
N GLU A 66 -17.10 -6.47 15.95
CA GLU A 66 -18.13 -6.37 17.00
C GLU A 66 -18.88 -7.71 17.12
N PHE A 67 -19.11 -8.08 18.37
CA PHE A 67 -19.74 -9.30 18.83
C PHE A 67 -21.21 -9.35 18.39
N ASP A 68 -21.55 -10.27 17.49
CA ASP A 68 -22.88 -10.88 17.48
C ASP A 68 -22.74 -12.41 17.38
N ASP A 69 -23.42 -13.06 18.31
CA ASP A 69 -23.31 -14.45 18.71
C ASP A 69 -24.26 -15.32 17.88
N TYR A 70 -23.82 -15.74 16.69
CA TYR A 70 -24.22 -17.03 16.09
C TYR A 70 -23.48 -17.21 14.74
N LEU A 71 -22.66 -18.26 14.63
CA LEU A 71 -22.10 -18.82 13.38
C LEU A 71 -20.83 -18.13 12.77
N VAL A 72 -19.67 -18.51 13.33
CA VAL A 72 -18.51 -19.07 12.61
C VAL A 72 -18.00 -18.29 11.36
N HIS A 73 -17.04 -17.38 11.61
CA HIS A 73 -16.12 -16.68 10.67
C HIS A 73 -16.44 -15.25 10.19
N HIS A 74 -16.96 -14.36 11.04
CA HIS A 74 -16.89 -12.91 10.77
C HIS A 74 -15.61 -12.25 11.29
N ARG A 75 -14.45 -12.81 10.90
CA ARG A 75 -13.18 -12.07 10.98
C ARG A 75 -13.24 -11.02 9.87
N GLN A 76 -13.32 -9.73 10.20
CA GLN A 76 -13.12 -8.70 9.19
C GLN A 76 -11.73 -8.94 8.59
N LEU A 77 -11.71 -9.40 7.33
CA LEU A 77 -10.45 -9.73 6.67
C LEU A 77 -9.65 -8.44 6.51
N ARG A 78 -8.46 -8.42 7.10
CA ARG A 78 -7.47 -7.37 6.93
C ARG A 78 -7.36 -6.98 5.45
N LYS A 79 -7.31 -5.68 5.15
CA LYS A 79 -7.22 -5.18 3.76
C LYS A 79 -5.94 -5.71 3.13
N LYS A 80 -6.01 -6.18 1.88
CA LYS A 80 -4.82 -6.60 1.13
C LYS A 80 -4.07 -5.37 0.63
N LEU A 81 -2.78 -5.27 0.97
CA LEU A 81 -1.92 -4.18 0.54
C LEU A 81 -1.03 -4.62 -0.61
N TYR A 82 -1.01 -3.85 -1.69
CA TYR A 82 -0.12 -4.05 -2.82
C TYR A 82 0.79 -2.84 -2.98
N VAL A 83 2.09 -3.09 -3.10
CA VAL A 83 3.12 -2.04 -3.25
C VAL A 83 3.79 -2.18 -4.62
N PRO A 84 4.11 -1.07 -5.31
CA PRO A 84 4.76 -1.12 -6.60
C PRO A 84 6.18 -1.72 -6.50
N ARG A 85 6.50 -2.58 -7.46
CA ARG A 85 7.85 -3.10 -7.73
C ARG A 85 8.19 -2.81 -9.18
N VAL A 86 9.38 -2.24 -9.42
CA VAL A 86 9.89 -2.02 -10.77
C VAL A 86 10.62 -3.26 -11.26
N GLU A 87 10.30 -3.71 -12.46
CA GLU A 87 10.91 -4.88 -13.08
C GLU A 87 11.53 -4.57 -14.44
N GLY A 88 12.76 -5.07 -14.61
CA GLY A 88 13.50 -5.00 -15.86
C GLY A 88 13.93 -3.58 -16.25
N LYS A 89 14.46 -3.47 -17.48
CA LYS A 89 14.97 -2.21 -18.04
C LYS A 89 13.88 -1.32 -18.64
N ASN A 90 12.66 -1.84 -18.77
CA ASN A 90 11.55 -1.16 -19.42
C ASN A 90 10.62 -0.45 -18.42
N SER A 91 11.05 -0.31 -17.16
CA SER A 91 10.28 0.34 -16.09
C SER A 91 8.85 -0.21 -15.95
N GLN A 92 8.69 -1.52 -16.16
CA GLN A 92 7.41 -2.18 -15.95
C GLN A 92 7.16 -2.26 -14.45
N MET A 93 5.99 -1.82 -14.00
CA MET A 93 5.62 -1.92 -12.59
C MET A 93 4.61 -3.05 -12.37
N ARG A 94 4.90 -3.88 -11.38
CA ARG A 94 3.94 -4.83 -10.81
C ARG A 94 3.51 -4.36 -9.43
N MET A 95 2.25 -4.61 -9.10
CA MET A 95 1.70 -4.34 -7.77
C MET A 95 1.76 -5.64 -6.98
N LEU A 96 2.70 -5.80 -6.06
CA LEU A 96 2.88 -7.06 -5.33
C LEU A 96 2.33 -6.98 -3.91
N HIS A 97 1.62 -8.03 -3.50
CA HIS A 97 1.05 -8.12 -2.17
C HIS A 97 2.12 -8.20 -1.08
N ILE A 98 1.98 -7.38 -0.04
CA ILE A 98 2.77 -7.48 1.19
C ILE A 98 1.86 -7.75 2.39
N SER A 99 2.35 -8.62 3.28
CA SER A 99 1.72 -9.01 4.53
C SER A 99 2.39 -8.31 5.72
N THR A 100 3.66 -7.95 5.61
CA THR A 100 4.40 -7.26 6.67
C THR A 100 5.46 -6.32 6.09
N THR A 101 6.13 -5.55 6.94
CA THR A 101 7.25 -4.68 6.56
C THR A 101 8.48 -5.45 6.11
N GLU A 102 8.67 -6.69 6.58
CA GLU A 102 9.81 -7.55 6.24
C GLU A 102 9.74 -8.07 4.80
N ASP A 103 8.58 -7.91 4.15
CA ASP A 103 8.41 -8.22 2.73
C ASP A 103 9.09 -7.22 1.79
N LEU A 104 9.54 -6.08 2.33
CA LEU A 104 10.15 -4.99 1.57
C LEU A 104 11.68 -5.16 1.49
N VAL A 105 12.23 -4.81 0.34
CA VAL A 105 13.66 -4.74 0.06
C VAL A 105 14.02 -3.36 -0.47
N VAL A 106 15.22 -2.91 -0.18
CA VAL A 106 15.74 -1.63 -0.66
C VAL A 106 16.36 -1.84 -2.04
N ASN A 107 15.92 -1.08 -3.04
CA ASN A 107 16.52 -1.11 -4.38
C ASN A 107 17.73 -0.16 -4.49
N SER A 108 18.36 -0.10 -5.66
CA SER A 108 19.54 0.74 -5.92
C SER A 108 19.29 2.25 -5.74
N MET A 109 18.03 2.70 -5.78
CA MET A 109 17.64 4.09 -5.55
C MET A 109 17.20 4.36 -4.10
N LYS A 110 17.45 3.41 -3.18
CA LYS A 110 17.03 3.50 -1.76
C LYS A 110 15.51 3.55 -1.56
N ILE A 111 14.75 3.09 -2.54
CA ILE A 111 13.30 2.97 -2.45
C ILE A 111 12.97 1.58 -1.94
N LEU A 112 11.99 1.49 -1.04
CA LEU A 112 11.45 0.23 -0.56
C LEU A 112 10.42 -0.30 -1.55
N GLU A 113 10.65 -1.52 -2.03
CA GLU A 113 9.77 -2.25 -2.92
C GLU A 113 9.60 -3.69 -2.43
N PRO A 114 8.51 -4.40 -2.76
CA PRO A 114 8.35 -5.79 -2.34
C PRO A 114 9.44 -6.67 -2.94
N SER A 115 9.93 -7.65 -2.17
CA SER A 115 10.67 -8.78 -2.72
C SER A 115 9.82 -9.47 -3.81
N PRO A 116 10.39 -9.92 -4.93
CA PRO A 116 9.61 -10.57 -6.01
C PRO A 116 8.90 -11.85 -5.55
N ASN A 117 9.47 -12.52 -4.54
CA ASN A 117 8.95 -13.76 -3.99
C ASN A 117 8.58 -13.58 -2.50
N ASP A 118 7.68 -14.43 -2.03
CA ASP A 118 7.34 -14.58 -0.63
C ASP A 118 8.46 -15.34 0.14
N PRO A 119 8.37 -15.45 1.48
CA PRO A 119 9.35 -16.19 2.27
C PRO A 119 9.49 -17.68 1.90
N ASN A 120 8.50 -18.26 1.22
CA ASN A 120 8.51 -19.64 0.76
C ASN A 120 9.12 -19.78 -0.65
N GLY A 121 9.58 -18.67 -1.26
CA GLY A 121 10.14 -18.63 -2.61
C GLY A 121 9.09 -18.62 -3.73
N SER A 122 7.80 -18.51 -3.41
CA SER A 122 6.73 -18.43 -4.41
C SER A 122 6.52 -16.99 -4.89
N HIS A 123 6.02 -16.82 -6.12
CA HIS A 123 5.69 -15.49 -6.61
C HIS A 123 4.56 -14.85 -5.79
N ARG A 124 4.75 -13.58 -5.43
CA ARG A 124 3.72 -12.82 -4.71
C ARG A 124 2.47 -12.61 -5.55
N GLU A 125 1.32 -12.52 -4.89
CA GLU A 125 0.06 -12.17 -5.55
C GLU A 125 0.17 -10.82 -6.24
N ASP A 126 -0.12 -10.79 -7.54
CA ASP A 126 -0.20 -9.57 -8.33
C ASP A 126 -1.56 -8.89 -8.14
N GLY A 127 -1.53 -7.60 -7.81
CA GLY A 127 -2.67 -6.71 -7.64
C GLY A 127 -3.40 -6.36 -8.94
N LYS A 128 -3.07 -7.01 -10.07
CA LYS A 128 -3.68 -6.86 -11.40
C LYS A 128 -3.94 -5.40 -11.76
N SER A 129 -2.85 -4.64 -11.84
CA SER A 129 -2.79 -3.43 -12.63
C SER A 129 -1.36 -3.23 -13.11
N SER A 130 -1.06 -3.74 -14.30
CA SER A 130 0.20 -3.48 -14.98
C SER A 130 0.21 -2.00 -15.39
N PHE A 131 1.08 -1.22 -14.77
CA PHE A 131 1.31 0.18 -15.13
C PHE A 131 2.73 0.33 -15.67
N SER A 132 2.89 1.08 -16.75
CA SER A 132 4.21 1.53 -17.21
C SER A 132 4.58 2.76 -16.39
N ALA A 133 5.72 2.77 -15.70
CA ALA A 133 6.23 4.00 -15.11
C ALA A 133 6.71 4.90 -16.25
N GLN A 134 6.00 6.00 -16.51
CA GLN A 134 6.55 7.12 -17.26
C GLN A 134 7.24 8.00 -16.23
N ILE A 135 8.57 7.87 -16.12
CA ILE A 135 9.43 8.82 -15.41
C ILE A 135 9.80 9.92 -16.41
#